data_AF-A0A4U9HH20-F1
#
_entry.id   AF-A0A4U9HH20-F1
#
_cell.length_a   1.000
_cell.length_b   1.000
_cell.length_c   1.000
_cell.angle_alpha   90.00
_cell.angle_beta   90.00
_cell.angle_gamma   90.00
#
_symmetry.space_group_name_H-M   'P 1'
#
loop_
_entity.id
_entity.type
_entity.pdbx_description
1 polymer ?
#
loop_
_entity_poly.entity_id
_entity_poly.type
_entity_poly.pdbx_seq_one_letter_code
_entity_poly.pdbx_strand_id
1 'polypeptide(L)' 'MSARLGTGTAASKLGASIDTVAPGKRSCPYHFHYGQEEMFIILEGCGTLRVAGEMLPVSAGDTIFIPPGRTIRTS' A
#
# COMPACT_ATOMS: atom_id res chain seq x y z
N MET A 1 8.99 -6.98 -6.71
CA MET A 1 10.25 -6.58 -6.04
C MET A 1 9.88 -5.54 -4.99
N SER A 2 10.53 -5.55 -3.82
CA SER A 2 10.27 -4.58 -2.74
C SER A 2 11.58 -3.95 -2.30
N ALA A 3 11.60 -2.63 -2.13
CA ALA A 3 12.75 -1.88 -1.62
C ALA A 3 12.29 -0.94 -0.49
N ARG A 4 12.96 -0.99 0.67
CA ARG A 4 12.65 -0.11 1.81
C ARG A 4 13.27 1.27 1.63
N LEU A 5 12.46 2.30 1.79
CA LEU A 5 12.84 3.72 1.75
C LEU A 5 12.78 4.29 3.17
N GLY A 6 13.92 4.33 3.85
CA GLY A 6 13.96 4.81 5.25
C GLY A 6 15.10 4.23 6.09
N THR A 7 15.79 3.20 5.57
CA THR A 7 17.00 2.66 6.21
C THR A 7 18.03 3.79 6.39
N GLY A 8 18.49 3.99 7.63
CA GLY A 8 19.47 5.04 7.96
C GLY A 8 18.89 6.43 8.20
N THR A 9 17.57 6.59 8.15
CA THR A 9 16.90 7.85 8.54
C THR A 9 16.60 7.88 10.04
N ALA A 10 16.36 9.06 10.60
CA ALA A 10 16.04 9.24 12.02
C ALA A 10 14.56 8.95 12.38
N ALA A 11 13.71 8.64 11.38
CA ALA A 11 12.29 8.41 11.61
C ALA A 11 12.06 7.11 12.39
N SER A 12 11.25 7.18 13.45
CA SER A 12 10.94 6.03 14.32
C SER A 12 9.51 5.51 14.19
N LYS A 13 8.63 6.27 13.52
CA LYS A 13 7.20 5.95 13.37
C LYS A 13 6.74 5.76 11.93
N LEU A 14 7.53 6.25 10.97
CA LEU A 14 7.20 6.21 9.55
C LEU A 14 8.02 5.12 8.86
N GLY A 15 7.36 4.35 8.00
CA GLY A 15 7.99 3.44 7.06
C GLY A 15 7.52 3.75 5.65
N ALA A 16 8.39 3.55 4.68
CA ALA A 16 8.04 3.59 3.26
C ALA A 16 8.77 2.47 2.51
N SER A 17 8.13 1.95 1.48
CA SER A 17 8.73 1.04 0.51
C SER A 17 8.26 1.38 -0.89
N ILE A 18 9.05 1.00 -1.89
CA ILE A 18 8.61 0.91 -3.28
C ILE A 18 8.42 -0.57 -3.60
N ASP A 19 7.22 -0.91 -4.05
CA ASP A 19 6.84 -2.25 -4.43
C ASP A 19 6.45 -2.28 -5.91
N THR A 20 7.15 -3.12 -6.70
CA THR A 20 6.76 -3.46 -8.07
C THR A 20 6.05 -4.80 -8.06
N VAL A 21 4.76 -4.79 -8.42
CA VAL A 21 3.88 -5.96 -8.41
C VAL A 21 3.66 -6.42 -9.86
N ALA A 22 4.00 -7.67 -10.16
CA ALA A 22 3.74 -8.25 -11.48
C ALA A 22 2.24 -8.54 -11.66
N PRO A 23 1.72 -8.57 -12.90
CA PRO A 23 0.32 -8.92 -13.17
C PRO A 23 -0.11 -10.22 -12.48
N GLY A 24 -1.28 -10.20 -11.83
CA GLY A 24 -1.83 -11.33 -11.10
C GLY A 24 -1.15 -11.64 -9.75
N LYS A 25 -0.22 -10.79 -9.29
CA LYS A 25 0.36 -10.86 -7.94
C LYS A 25 -0.29 -9.84 -7.01
N ARG A 26 0.14 -9.84 -5.75
CA ARG A 26 -0.32 -8.92 -4.72
C ARG A 26 0.89 -8.37 -3.97
N SER A 27 0.82 -7.12 -3.51
CA SER A 27 1.87 -6.52 -2.68
C SER A 27 1.87 -7.10 -1.26
N CYS A 28 0.67 -7.31 -0.69
CA CYS A 28 0.45 -7.66 0.70
C CYS A 28 -0.71 -8.67 0.85
N PRO A 29 -0.80 -9.38 2.00
CA PRO A 29 -2.01 -10.13 2.35
C PRO A 29 -3.18 -9.18 2.64
N TYR A 30 -4.40 -9.73 2.75
CA TYR A 30 -5.55 -8.94 3.19
C TYR A 30 -5.47 -8.73 4.71
N HIS A 31 -5.11 -7.53 5.15
CA HIS A 31 -4.76 -7.22 6.55
C HIS A 31 -5.14 -5.79 6.93
N PHE A 32 -5.05 -5.44 8.21
CA PHE A 32 -5.21 -4.08 8.70
C PHE A 32 -4.20 -3.79 9.81
N HIS A 33 -3.97 -2.50 10.05
CA HIS A 33 -3.16 -2.03 11.18
C HIS A 33 -4.04 -1.54 12.32
N TYR A 34 -3.69 -1.89 13.56
CA TYR A 34 -4.46 -1.50 14.75
C TYR A 34 -4.24 -0.03 15.14
N GLY A 35 -3.05 0.52 14.92
CA GLY A 35 -2.68 1.84 15.41
C GLY A 35 -1.83 2.68 14.45
N GLN A 36 -1.70 2.25 13.19
CA GLN A 36 -0.95 2.96 12.16
C GLN A 36 -1.87 3.20 10.98
N GLU A 37 -1.84 4.43 10.46
CA GLU A 37 -2.36 4.70 9.11
C GLU A 37 -1.45 4.05 8.08
N GLU A 38 -2.03 3.76 6.92
CA GLU A 38 -1.30 3.25 5.76
C GLU A 38 -1.62 4.11 4.55
N MET A 39 -0.63 4.32 3.68
CA MET A 39 -0.78 5.13 2.47
C MET A 39 -0.19 4.39 1.27
N PHE A 40 -0.89 4.48 0.14
CA PHE A 40 -0.39 4.05 -1.15
C PHE A 40 -0.31 5.25 -2.10
N ILE A 41 0.80 5.33 -2.84
CA ILE A 41 0.95 6.24 -3.97
C ILE A 41 1.24 5.34 -5.16
N ILE A 42 0.36 5.35 -6.16
CA ILE A 42 0.58 4.58 -7.38
C ILE A 42 1.48 5.41 -8.27
N LEU A 43 2.75 5.03 -8.35
CA LEU A 43 3.75 5.74 -9.15
C LEU A 43 3.54 5.50 -10.64
N GLU A 44 3.34 4.24 -11.03
CA GLU A 44 3.18 3.80 -12.41
C GLU A 44 2.24 2.58 -12.50
N GLY A 45 1.63 2.37 -13.66
CA GLY A 45 0.74 1.24 -13.93
C GLY A 45 -0.68 1.42 -13.38
N CYS A 46 -1.40 0.30 -13.28
CA CYS A 46 -2.73 0.23 -12.69
C CYS A 46 -2.94 -1.11 -11.99
N GLY A 47 -3.94 -1.16 -11.11
CA GLY A 47 -4.25 -2.34 -10.31
C GLY A 47 -5.58 -2.19 -9.59
N THR A 48 -5.72 -2.93 -8.50
CA THR A 48 -6.90 -2.89 -7.65
C THR A 48 -6.52 -2.80 -6.19
N LEU A 49 -7.13 -1.87 -5.48
CA LEU A 49 -7.17 -1.85 -4.02
C LEU A 49 -8.43 -2.57 -3.57
N ARG A 50 -8.27 -3.64 -2.79
CA ARG A 50 -9.37 -4.17 -1.99
C ARG A 50 -9.41 -3.43 -0.66
N VAL A 51 -10.52 -2.80 -0.30
CA VAL A 51 -10.71 -2.12 0.99
C VAL A 51 -12.10 -2.40 1.54
N ALA A 52 -12.19 -2.81 2.80
CA ALA A 52 -13.47 -3.10 3.46
C ALA A 52 -14.39 -4.07 2.68
N GLY A 53 -13.82 -4.95 1.87
CA GLY A 53 -14.54 -5.91 1.03
C GLY A 53 -14.79 -5.44 -0.41
N GLU A 54 -14.69 -4.13 -0.68
CA GLU A 54 -14.87 -3.54 -2.01
C GLU A 54 -13.58 -3.57 -2.83
N MET A 55 -13.71 -3.65 -4.15
CA MET A 55 -12.60 -3.65 -5.10
C MET A 55 -12.63 -2.34 -5.88
N LEU A 56 -11.63 -1.49 -5.65
CA LEU A 56 -11.52 -0.16 -6.27
C LEU A 56 -10.37 -0.16 -7.29
N PRO A 57 -10.60 0.28 -8.54
CA PRO A 57 -9.52 0.43 -9.50
C PRO A 57 -8.58 1.54 -9.04
N VAL A 58 -7.28 1.36 -9.25
CA VAL A 58 -6.25 2.36 -8.96
C VAL A 58 -5.29 2.48 -10.13
N SER A 59 -4.74 3.66 -10.32
CA SER A 59 -3.90 4.02 -11.46
C SER A 59 -2.84 5.05 -11.07
N ALA A 60 -1.80 5.18 -11.90
CA ALA A 60 -0.72 6.15 -11.70
C ALA A 60 -1.25 7.55 -11.35
N GLY A 61 -0.72 8.13 -10.27
CA GLY A 61 -1.15 9.42 -9.72
C GLY A 61 -2.14 9.31 -8.55
N ASP A 62 -2.81 8.17 -8.39
CA ASP A 62 -3.69 7.96 -7.24
C ASP A 62 -2.90 7.95 -5.92
N THR A 63 -3.38 8.71 -4.95
CA THR A 63 -2.88 8.72 -3.57
C THR A 63 -4.01 8.35 -2.63
N ILE A 64 -3.78 7.31 -1.83
CA ILE A 64 -4.81 6.68 -1.02
C ILE A 64 -4.34 6.64 0.43
N PHE A 65 -5.17 7.14 1.33
CA PHE A 65 -4.95 7.11 2.78
C PHE A 65 -5.93 6.14 3.42
N ILE A 66 -5.43 5.28 4.31
CA ILE A 66 -6.20 4.23 4.96
C ILE A 66 -6.08 4.43 6.48
N PRO A 67 -7.21 4.68 7.17
CA PRO A 67 -7.20 4.80 8.62
C PRO A 67 -6.98 3.42 9.28
N PRO A 68 -6.57 3.38 10.56
CA PRO A 68 -6.45 2.13 11.29
C PRO A 68 -7.77 1.35 11.32
N GLY A 69 -7.68 0.02 11.43
CA GLY A 69 -8.86 -0.84 11.52
C GLY A 69 -9.64 -1.01 10.20
N ARG A 70 -9.01 -0.71 9.05
CA ARG A 70 -9.57 -1.03 7.73
C ARG A 70 -8.74 -2.10 7.06
N THR A 71 -9.39 -3.20 6.69
CA THR A 71 -8.72 -4.31 6.00
C THR A 71 -8.50 -3.97 4.54
N ILE A 72 -7.25 -4.08 4.09
CA ILE A 72 -6.80 -3.72 2.76
C ILE A 72 -5.96 -4.81 2.10
N ARG A 73 -5.87 -4.76 0.77
CA ARG A 73 -4.89 -5.47 -0.05
C ARG A 73 -4.75 -4.79 -1.42
N THR A 74 -3.52 -4.55 -1.89
CA THR A 74 -3.27 -4.11 -3.27
C THR A 74 -2.77 -5.26 -4.16
N SER A 75 -3.18 -5.26 -5.43
CA SER A 75 -2.82 -6.24 -6.46
C SER A 75 -2.83 -5.65 -7.86
#